data_AF-H7FVP7-F1
#
_entry.id   AF-H7FVP7-F1
#
_cell.length_a   1.000
_cell.length_b   1.000
_cell.length_c   1.000
_cell.angle_alpha   90.00
_cell.angle_beta   90.00
_cell.angle_gamma   90.00
#
_symmetry.space_group_name_H-M   'P 1'
#
loop_
_entity.id
_entity.type
_entity.pdbx_description
1 polymer ?
#
loop_
_entity_poly.entity_id
_entity_poly.type
_entity_poly.pdbx_seq_one_letter_code
_entity_poly.pdbx_strand_id
1 'polypeptide(L)'
;METQSVLRIKTSRDQIKESLNSFDTSQFNSTKFGNENEYNGKGIYLGLNALLIDVSYFIKSHNIFIQVSTLEERNEIAQDLDYILSYIQKPQLLYPHIDSLKVKLRKYNVRNSIERWELFQDTNKLLLEQGNEFKEALKFIHEIKEEATNSNSSVSEKLEAITKKFEELEEKIEEVEEVKTEIVLNSDKLESINENLVKVNGSAETYLEEIKESLSEVKNNEKLISAFAQKIQERDNRLGELQQLTEENKQKLNEYNVERLKILEEADNLIESAKTALNYKTAEGISASFQIQHTDAKKWQYSRTWIIGASLFILVAIGLGVWITLDTTNKLHLIIGRIALIPLPIIAAIFCANQYVKQKNLIEDYAYKMVLAKSIVGFSEQLKKDASVDKGEYIHYMKVALEEIHKDPLRKRDQKSVENKIENFSIKEILEVAERMVKIGKS
;
A
#
# COMPACT_ATOMS: atom_id res chain seq x y z
N MET A 1 43.56 132.84 -72.42
CA MET A 1 44.44 132.41 -71.30
C MET A 1 43.65 132.64 -70.02
N GLU A 2 43.45 131.61 -69.19
CA GLU A 2 42.63 131.71 -67.97
C GLU A 2 43.34 132.64 -66.96
N THR A 3 42.62 133.62 -66.41
CA THR A 3 43.19 134.56 -65.43
C THR A 3 43.19 133.94 -64.03
N GLN A 4 44.13 134.36 -63.18
CA GLN A 4 44.22 133.87 -61.78
C GLN A 4 42.91 134.04 -61.00
N SER A 5 42.17 135.12 -61.27
CA SER A 5 40.85 135.35 -60.66
C SER A 5 39.80 134.31 -61.08
N VAL A 6 39.80 133.86 -62.34
CA VAL A 6 38.86 132.83 -62.81
C VAL A 6 39.23 131.45 -62.27
N LEU A 7 40.53 131.15 -62.19
CA LEU A 7 41.02 129.91 -61.61
C LEU A 7 40.65 129.79 -60.12
N ARG A 8 40.76 130.88 -59.36
CA ARG A 8 40.32 130.92 -57.95
C ARG A 8 38.83 130.61 -57.82
N ILE A 9 37.98 131.26 -58.63
CA ILE A 9 36.53 130.99 -58.66
C ILE A 9 36.25 129.52 -58.99
N LYS A 10 36.99 128.93 -59.92
CA LYS A 10 36.88 127.51 -60.29
C LYS A 10 37.21 126.60 -59.11
N THR A 11 38.35 126.81 -58.47
CA THR A 11 38.77 126.03 -57.30
C THR A 11 37.76 126.11 -56.16
N SER A 12 37.33 127.32 -55.77
CA SER A 12 36.36 127.49 -54.68
C SER A 12 35.02 126.83 -55.03
N ARG A 13 34.55 126.94 -56.28
CA ARG A 13 33.32 126.28 -56.74
C ARG A 13 33.41 124.75 -56.66
N ASP A 14 34.53 124.17 -57.07
CA ASP A 14 34.71 122.71 -57.07
C ASP A 14 34.75 122.15 -55.65
N GLN A 15 35.44 122.85 -54.73
CA GLN A 15 35.46 122.51 -53.30
C GLN A 15 34.07 122.58 -52.66
N ILE A 16 33.26 123.58 -53.01
CA ILE A 16 31.88 123.66 -52.51
C ILE A 16 31.06 122.47 -53.00
N LYS A 17 31.16 122.10 -54.28
CA LYS A 17 30.44 120.95 -54.84
C LYS A 17 30.81 119.63 -54.15
N GLU A 18 32.10 119.42 -53.91
CA GLU A 18 32.58 118.24 -53.19
C GLU A 18 32.05 118.22 -51.76
N SER A 19 32.10 119.36 -51.06
CA SER A 19 31.56 119.45 -49.71
C SER A 19 30.05 119.26 -49.65
N LEU A 20 29.27 119.67 -50.65
CA LEU A 20 27.81 119.41 -50.66
C LEU A 20 27.47 117.93 -50.76
N ASN A 21 28.35 117.12 -51.35
CA ASN A 21 28.15 115.67 -51.46
C ASN A 21 28.57 114.91 -50.19
N SER A 22 29.30 115.55 -49.26
CA SER A 22 29.92 114.86 -48.11
C SER A 22 29.11 114.90 -46.82
N PHE A 23 28.00 115.64 -46.75
CA PHE A 23 27.13 115.69 -45.58
C PHE A 23 25.64 115.64 -45.95
N ASP A 24 24.83 115.11 -45.05
CA ASP A 24 23.39 115.06 -45.23
C ASP A 24 22.79 116.46 -45.03
N THR A 25 22.25 117.03 -46.11
CA THR A 25 21.55 118.33 -46.08
C THR A 25 20.13 118.22 -45.53
N SER A 26 19.59 117.00 -45.40
CA SER A 26 18.19 116.76 -44.99
C SER A 26 17.89 117.17 -43.55
N GLN A 27 18.90 117.14 -42.69
CA GLN A 27 18.82 117.53 -41.27
C GLN A 27 18.37 118.99 -41.06
N PHE A 28 18.49 119.84 -42.07
CA PHE A 28 18.12 121.26 -41.99
C PHE A 28 16.74 121.58 -42.57
N ASN A 29 16.01 120.58 -43.07
CA ASN A 29 14.76 120.79 -43.83
C ASN A 29 13.59 121.31 -42.98
N SER A 30 13.57 121.02 -41.69
CA SER A 30 12.51 121.43 -40.75
C SER A 30 12.67 122.86 -40.24
N THR A 31 13.86 123.45 -40.38
CA THR A 31 14.19 124.78 -39.87
C THR A 31 14.12 125.81 -40.99
N LYS A 32 13.70 127.04 -40.65
CA LYS A 32 13.66 128.16 -41.58
C LYS A 32 14.81 129.14 -41.30
N PHE A 33 15.30 129.79 -42.34
CA PHE A 33 16.43 130.73 -42.31
C PHE A 33 16.16 131.88 -43.29
N GLY A 34 16.95 132.95 -43.17
CA GLY A 34 16.74 134.18 -43.92
C GLY A 34 16.30 135.33 -43.01
N ASN A 35 16.26 136.54 -43.56
CA ASN A 35 15.85 137.71 -42.78
C ASN A 35 14.33 137.67 -42.48
N GLU A 36 13.56 136.99 -43.33
CA GLU A 36 12.11 136.84 -43.25
C GLU A 36 11.68 135.36 -43.09
N ASN A 37 12.63 134.45 -42.81
CA ASN A 37 12.41 133.00 -42.77
C ASN A 37 11.96 132.41 -44.12
N GLU A 38 12.44 132.98 -45.22
CA GLU A 38 12.06 132.68 -46.59
C GLU A 38 12.64 131.36 -47.13
N TYR A 39 13.69 130.82 -46.49
CA TYR A 39 14.33 129.59 -46.92
C TYR A 39 14.15 128.47 -45.89
N ASN A 40 13.85 127.25 -46.35
CA ASN A 40 14.10 126.03 -45.56
C ASN A 40 15.46 125.42 -45.96
N GLY A 41 16.00 124.48 -45.17
CA GLY A 41 17.31 123.87 -45.46
C GLY A 41 17.43 123.37 -46.91
N LYS A 42 16.43 122.62 -47.39
CA LYS A 42 16.35 122.19 -48.80
C LYS A 42 16.45 123.35 -49.79
N GLY A 43 15.73 124.45 -49.56
CA GLY A 43 15.71 125.63 -50.42
C GLY A 43 17.05 126.35 -50.48
N ILE A 44 17.79 126.44 -49.37
CA ILE A 44 19.13 127.05 -49.32
C ILE A 44 20.11 126.26 -50.17
N TYR A 45 20.19 124.95 -49.96
CA TYR A 45 21.16 124.10 -50.65
C TYR A 45 20.81 123.88 -52.13
N LEU A 46 19.52 123.77 -52.48
CA LEU A 46 19.09 123.80 -53.88
C LEU A 46 19.39 125.15 -54.55
N GLY A 47 19.16 126.25 -53.85
CA GLY A 47 19.48 127.60 -54.31
C GLY A 47 20.98 127.79 -54.55
N LEU A 48 21.81 127.30 -53.64
CA LEU A 48 23.27 127.28 -53.79
C LEU A 48 23.70 126.45 -55.00
N ASN A 49 23.18 125.22 -55.14
CA ASN A 49 23.46 124.38 -56.30
C ASN A 49 23.11 125.09 -57.62
N ALA A 50 21.97 125.77 -57.68
CA ALA A 50 21.57 126.54 -58.86
C ALA A 50 22.55 127.69 -59.18
N LEU A 51 23.17 128.32 -58.18
CA LEU A 51 24.18 129.37 -58.37
C LEU A 51 25.53 128.80 -58.75
N LEU A 52 25.92 127.65 -58.22
CA LEU A 52 27.16 126.97 -58.62
C LEU A 52 27.10 126.52 -60.08
N ILE A 53 25.92 126.20 -60.60
CA ILE A 53 25.69 125.98 -62.04
C ILE A 53 25.95 127.28 -62.81
N ASP A 54 25.42 128.42 -62.33
CA ASP A 54 25.63 129.74 -62.96
C ASP A 54 27.12 130.13 -62.97
N VAL A 55 27.84 129.87 -61.88
CA VAL A 55 29.29 130.07 -61.80
C VAL A 55 30.04 129.09 -62.71
N SER A 56 29.58 127.86 -62.84
CA SER A 56 30.18 126.85 -63.74
C SER A 56 30.13 127.29 -65.20
N TYR A 57 29.07 127.99 -65.61
CA TYR A 57 28.97 128.59 -66.95
C TYR A 57 30.08 129.62 -67.19
N PHE A 58 30.31 130.54 -66.25
CA PHE A 58 31.37 131.55 -66.38
C PHE A 58 32.78 130.96 -66.45
N ILE A 59 33.01 129.86 -65.72
CA ILE A 59 34.29 129.14 -65.78
C ILE A 59 34.47 128.49 -67.16
N LYS A 60 33.42 127.87 -67.71
CA LYS A 60 33.47 127.22 -69.03
C LYS A 60 33.68 128.25 -70.16
N SER A 61 33.04 129.42 -70.04
CA SER A 61 33.13 130.53 -70.99
C SER A 61 34.05 131.66 -70.49
N HIS A 62 35.22 131.31 -69.94
CA HIS A 62 36.09 132.26 -69.21
C HIS A 62 36.48 133.51 -70.01
N ASN A 63 36.62 133.42 -71.34
CA ASN A 63 36.96 134.57 -72.19
C ASN A 63 35.84 135.62 -72.18
N ILE A 64 34.58 135.16 -72.27
CA ILE A 64 33.40 136.02 -72.19
C ILE A 64 33.30 136.60 -70.78
N PHE A 65 33.52 135.78 -69.75
CA PHE A 65 33.48 136.24 -68.37
C PHE A 65 34.49 137.36 -68.11
N ILE A 66 35.72 137.25 -68.63
CA ILE A 66 36.74 138.30 -68.53
C ILE A 66 36.34 139.58 -69.28
N GLN A 67 35.66 139.47 -70.42
CA GLN A 67 35.20 140.63 -71.20
C GLN A 67 34.08 141.41 -70.51
N VAL A 68 33.15 140.70 -69.84
CA VAL A 68 31.96 141.31 -69.23
C VAL A 68 32.13 141.69 -67.76
N SER A 69 33.24 141.31 -67.12
CA SER A 69 33.52 141.57 -65.71
C SER A 69 34.84 142.28 -65.48
N THR A 70 34.93 143.01 -64.38
CA THR A 70 36.17 143.60 -63.88
C THR A 70 36.94 142.64 -62.96
N LEU A 71 38.22 142.94 -62.68
CA LEU A 71 39.00 142.16 -61.71
C LEU A 71 38.37 142.21 -60.31
N GLU A 72 37.88 143.39 -59.90
CA GLU A 72 37.25 143.59 -58.60
C GLU A 72 35.99 142.72 -58.46
N GLU A 73 35.11 142.72 -59.46
CA GLU A 73 33.90 141.89 -59.44
C GLU A 73 34.22 140.39 -59.37
N ARG A 74 35.28 139.94 -60.04
CA ARG A 74 35.72 138.54 -59.94
C ARG A 74 36.28 138.22 -58.56
N ASN A 75 37.02 139.14 -57.94
CA ASN A 75 37.52 138.95 -56.57
C ASN A 75 36.38 138.91 -55.56
N GLU A 76 35.37 139.77 -55.72
CA GLU A 76 34.17 139.78 -54.89
C GLU A 76 33.35 138.48 -55.01
N ILE A 77 33.26 137.89 -56.20
CA ILE A 77 32.61 136.59 -56.42
C ILE A 77 33.43 135.47 -55.76
N ALA A 78 34.75 135.48 -55.94
CA ALA A 78 35.64 134.50 -55.31
C ALA A 78 35.54 134.54 -53.78
N GLN A 79 35.49 135.75 -53.20
CA GLN A 79 35.36 135.95 -51.77
C GLN A 79 34.02 135.41 -51.23
N ASP A 80 32.91 135.65 -51.93
CA ASP A 80 31.62 135.06 -51.53
C ASP A 80 31.64 133.53 -51.59
N LEU A 81 32.31 132.94 -52.58
CA LEU A 81 32.48 131.48 -52.66
C LEU A 81 33.33 130.93 -51.50
N ASP A 82 34.40 131.62 -51.12
CA ASP A 82 35.25 131.22 -49.98
C ASP A 82 34.46 131.27 -48.65
N TYR A 83 33.60 132.28 -48.46
CA TYR A 83 32.71 132.35 -47.31
C TYR A 83 31.64 131.25 -47.36
N ILE A 84 31.04 131.00 -48.52
CA ILE A 84 30.06 129.91 -48.71
C ILE A 84 30.68 128.56 -48.33
N LEU A 85 31.92 128.30 -48.77
CA LEU A 85 32.63 127.07 -48.42
C LEU A 85 32.85 126.96 -46.90
N SER A 86 33.26 128.05 -46.26
CA SER A 86 33.53 128.10 -44.82
C SER A 86 32.29 127.88 -43.95
N TYR A 87 31.11 128.28 -44.45
CA TYR A 87 29.84 128.22 -43.73
C TYR A 87 28.88 127.16 -44.28
N ILE A 88 29.34 126.25 -45.12
CA ILE A 88 28.46 125.31 -45.85
C ILE A 88 27.59 124.43 -44.96
N GLN A 89 28.07 124.11 -43.74
CA GLN A 89 27.34 123.32 -42.74
C GLN A 89 26.54 124.17 -41.75
N LYS A 90 26.55 125.51 -41.89
CA LYS A 90 25.88 126.46 -40.98
C LYS A 90 24.90 127.33 -41.77
N PRO A 91 23.69 126.84 -42.10
CA PRO A 91 22.75 127.55 -42.96
C PRO A 91 22.44 128.99 -42.56
N GLN A 92 22.42 129.28 -41.24
CA GLN A 92 22.21 130.62 -40.70
C GLN A 92 23.30 131.62 -41.08
N LEU A 93 24.55 131.18 -41.20
CA LEU A 93 25.68 132.02 -41.62
C LEU A 93 25.90 131.95 -43.14
N LEU A 94 25.31 130.96 -43.80
CA LEU A 94 25.46 130.69 -45.21
C LEU A 94 24.56 131.58 -46.10
N TYR A 95 23.29 131.76 -45.71
CA TYR A 95 22.30 132.45 -46.55
C TYR A 95 22.70 133.89 -46.97
N PRO A 96 23.36 134.72 -46.14
CA PRO A 96 23.72 136.08 -46.53
C PRO A 96 24.72 136.11 -47.68
N HIS A 97 25.68 135.16 -47.68
CA HIS A 97 26.67 135.03 -48.74
C HIS A 97 26.07 134.45 -50.02
N ILE A 98 25.10 133.54 -49.90
CA ILE A 98 24.30 133.07 -51.04
C ILE A 98 23.55 134.23 -51.69
N ASP A 99 22.91 135.10 -50.91
CA ASP A 99 22.14 136.22 -51.45
C ASP A 99 23.02 137.31 -52.05
N SER A 100 24.17 137.60 -51.42
CA SER A 100 25.21 138.45 -52.01
C SER A 100 25.67 137.90 -53.37
N LEU A 101 25.98 136.61 -53.44
CA LEU A 101 26.41 135.96 -54.67
C LEU A 101 25.29 136.01 -55.74
N LYS A 102 24.01 135.80 -55.36
CA LYS A 102 22.87 135.97 -56.28
C LYS A 102 22.87 137.37 -56.91
N VAL A 103 23.02 138.41 -56.09
CA VAL A 103 23.01 139.80 -56.57
C VAL A 103 24.16 140.06 -57.55
N LYS A 104 25.37 139.61 -57.22
CA LYS A 104 26.55 139.74 -58.09
C LYS A 104 26.38 139.01 -59.42
N LEU A 105 25.81 137.79 -59.41
CA LEU A 105 25.62 137.00 -60.62
C LEU A 105 24.47 137.49 -61.52
N ARG A 106 23.44 138.17 -60.98
CA ARG A 106 22.29 138.69 -61.75
C ARG A 106 22.71 139.63 -62.88
N LYS A 107 23.74 140.45 -62.66
CA LYS A 107 24.24 141.45 -63.63
C LYS A 107 24.61 140.86 -65.00
N TYR A 108 24.92 139.56 -65.02
CA TYR A 108 25.41 138.85 -66.19
C TYR A 108 24.34 137.99 -66.89
N ASN A 109 23.10 137.96 -66.38
CA ASN A 109 21.93 137.35 -67.02
C ASN A 109 22.07 135.87 -67.48
N VAL A 110 22.89 135.05 -66.82
CA VAL A 110 23.14 133.62 -67.19
C VAL A 110 21.87 132.78 -67.25
N ARG A 111 20.85 133.14 -66.46
CA ARG A 111 19.60 132.39 -66.37
C ARG A 111 18.78 132.39 -67.66
N ASN A 112 18.98 133.39 -68.50
CA ASN A 112 18.29 133.57 -69.77
C ASN A 112 19.18 133.20 -70.97
N SER A 113 20.33 132.55 -70.74
CA SER A 113 21.22 132.09 -71.80
C SER A 113 20.73 130.76 -72.39
N ILE A 114 20.94 130.58 -73.70
CA ILE A 114 20.52 129.39 -74.45
C ILE A 114 21.22 128.13 -73.91
N GLU A 115 22.48 128.25 -73.49
CA GLU A 115 23.30 127.12 -73.03
C GLU A 115 22.83 126.56 -71.68
N ARG A 116 22.23 127.39 -70.81
CA ARG A 116 21.62 126.90 -69.56
C ARG A 116 20.34 126.11 -69.83
N TRP A 117 19.60 126.48 -70.87
CA TRP A 117 18.38 125.78 -71.27
C TRP A 117 18.69 124.36 -71.76
N GLU A 118 19.76 124.18 -72.53
CA GLU A 118 20.23 122.85 -72.97
C GLU A 118 20.56 121.94 -71.77
N LEU A 119 21.31 122.46 -70.80
CA LEU A 119 21.65 121.70 -69.57
C LEU A 119 20.39 121.27 -68.78
N PHE A 120 19.36 122.11 -68.75
CA PHE A 120 18.09 121.78 -68.11
C PHE A 120 17.37 120.63 -68.85
N GLN A 121 17.37 120.64 -70.18
CA GLN A 121 16.75 119.56 -70.98
C GLN A 121 17.47 118.22 -70.77
N ASP A 122 18.80 118.21 -70.74
CA ASP A 122 19.59 117.00 -70.47
C ASP A 122 19.29 116.43 -69.07
N THR A 123 19.19 117.29 -68.07
CA THR A 123 18.86 116.89 -66.70
C THR A 123 17.43 116.33 -66.61
N ASN A 124 16.48 116.94 -67.34
CA ASN A 124 15.09 116.48 -67.37
C ASN A 124 14.96 115.12 -68.07
N LYS A 125 15.73 114.87 -69.14
CA LYS A 125 15.80 113.56 -69.80
C LYS A 125 16.30 112.49 -68.82
N LEU A 126 17.38 112.76 -68.10
CA LEU A 126 17.94 111.83 -67.11
C LEU A 126 16.93 111.51 -65.98
N LEU A 127 16.17 112.51 -65.52
CA LEU A 127 15.11 112.31 -64.53
C LEU A 127 13.97 111.42 -65.05
N LEU A 128 13.60 111.55 -66.33
CA LEU A 128 12.60 110.68 -66.95
C LEU A 128 13.09 109.23 -67.08
N GLU A 129 14.36 109.03 -67.44
CA GLU A 129 15.00 107.71 -67.49
C GLU A 129 15.00 107.05 -66.11
N GLN A 130 15.46 107.74 -65.07
CA GLN A 130 15.43 107.27 -63.68
C GLN A 130 13.99 106.98 -63.19
N GLY A 131 13.02 107.81 -63.60
CA GLY A 131 11.62 107.60 -63.26
C GLY A 131 11.05 106.31 -63.86
N ASN A 132 11.48 105.94 -65.08
CA ASN A 132 11.07 104.70 -65.70
C ASN A 132 11.73 103.48 -65.03
N GLU A 133 13.03 103.53 -64.74
CA GLU A 133 13.73 102.48 -63.99
C GLU A 133 13.08 102.21 -62.63
N PHE A 134 12.70 103.27 -61.91
CA PHE A 134 12.00 103.15 -60.63
C PHE A 134 10.63 102.45 -60.76
N LYS A 135 9.91 102.74 -61.85
CA LYS A 135 8.61 102.10 -62.13
C LYS A 135 8.76 100.61 -62.44
N GLU A 136 9.80 100.23 -63.18
CA GLU A 136 10.13 98.82 -63.44
C GLU A 136 10.52 98.08 -62.16
N ALA A 137 11.37 98.70 -61.33
CA ALA A 137 11.74 98.15 -60.02
C ALA A 137 10.52 97.93 -59.11
N LEU A 138 9.56 98.87 -59.09
CA LEU A 138 8.31 98.72 -58.34
C LEU A 138 7.46 97.54 -58.82
N LYS A 139 7.43 97.31 -60.13
CA LYS A 139 6.69 96.18 -60.71
C LYS A 139 7.29 94.84 -60.26
N PHE A 140 8.60 94.73 -60.34
CA PHE A 140 9.34 93.55 -59.88
C PHE A 140 9.15 93.29 -58.37
N ILE A 141 9.18 94.34 -57.55
CA ILE A 141 8.89 94.23 -56.11
C ILE A 141 7.47 93.70 -55.87
N HIS A 142 6.50 94.10 -56.69
CA HIS A 142 5.12 93.62 -56.55
C HIS A 142 5.00 92.14 -56.90
N GLU A 143 5.66 91.68 -57.97
CA GLU A 143 5.72 90.27 -58.36
C GLU A 143 6.36 89.41 -57.26
N ILE A 144 7.49 89.85 -56.70
CA ILE A 144 8.13 89.15 -55.57
C ILE A 144 7.20 89.10 -54.36
N LYS A 145 6.47 90.18 -54.06
CA LYS A 145 5.54 90.20 -52.94
C LYS A 145 4.43 89.17 -53.13
N GLU A 146 3.87 89.07 -54.32
CA GLU A 146 2.82 88.11 -54.64
C GLU A 146 3.33 86.66 -54.51
N GLU A 147 4.51 86.37 -55.07
CA GLU A 147 5.17 85.07 -54.93
C GLU A 147 5.46 84.72 -53.47
N ALA A 148 5.97 85.68 -52.69
CA ALA A 148 6.21 85.51 -51.26
C ALA A 148 4.91 85.22 -50.49
N THR A 149 3.80 85.91 -50.81
CA THR A 149 2.51 85.65 -50.17
C THR A 149 1.97 84.25 -50.48
N ASN A 150 2.09 83.80 -51.74
CA ASN A 150 1.67 82.46 -52.15
C ASN A 150 2.55 81.36 -51.54
N SER A 151 3.86 81.60 -51.44
CA SER A 151 4.77 80.68 -50.78
C SER A 151 4.46 80.57 -49.28
N ASN A 152 4.14 81.70 -48.64
CA ASN A 152 3.80 81.74 -47.22
C ASN A 152 2.49 81.00 -46.90
N SER A 153 1.46 81.12 -47.76
CA SER A 153 0.23 80.31 -47.60
C SER A 153 0.49 78.82 -47.77
N SER A 154 1.28 78.41 -48.76
CA SER A 154 1.66 77.00 -48.95
C SER A 154 2.45 76.45 -47.76
N VAL A 155 3.35 77.24 -47.18
CA VAL A 155 4.09 76.85 -45.98
C VAL A 155 3.16 76.69 -44.79
N SER A 156 2.18 77.58 -44.62
CA SER A 156 1.18 77.49 -43.55
C SER A 156 0.34 76.21 -43.64
N GLU A 157 -0.15 75.87 -44.85
CA GLU A 157 -0.91 74.63 -45.08
C GLU A 157 -0.08 73.38 -44.77
N LYS A 158 1.19 73.36 -45.17
CA LYS A 158 2.11 72.26 -44.86
C LYS A 158 2.39 72.16 -43.36
N LEU A 159 2.53 73.29 -42.67
CA LEU A 159 2.73 73.33 -41.22
C LEU A 159 1.53 72.72 -40.49
N GLU A 160 0.31 73.10 -40.86
CA GLU A 160 -0.92 72.55 -40.26
C GLU A 160 -1.05 71.03 -40.51
N ALA A 161 -0.69 70.57 -41.71
CA ALA A 161 -0.66 69.15 -42.02
C ALA A 161 0.40 68.37 -41.21
N ILE A 162 1.55 68.98 -40.94
CA ILE A 162 2.60 68.39 -40.08
C ILE A 162 2.12 68.34 -38.63
N THR A 163 1.48 69.40 -38.13
CA THR A 163 0.95 69.44 -36.76
C THR A 163 -0.07 68.33 -36.52
N LYS A 164 -1.04 68.13 -37.44
CA LYS A 164 -2.01 67.02 -37.33
C LYS A 164 -1.33 65.65 -37.31
N LYS A 165 -0.31 65.44 -38.13
CA LYS A 165 0.46 64.19 -38.12
C LYS A 165 1.25 63.97 -36.82
N PHE A 166 1.69 65.05 -36.17
CA PHE A 166 2.35 64.96 -34.87
C PHE A 166 1.35 64.55 -33.77
N GLU A 167 0.15 65.13 -33.77
CA GLU A 167 -0.93 64.76 -32.84
C GLU A 167 -1.32 63.28 -33.01
N GLU A 168 -1.51 62.82 -34.26
CA GLU A 168 -1.77 61.39 -34.55
C GLU A 168 -0.62 60.46 -34.11
N LEU A 169 0.63 60.96 -34.14
CA LEU A 169 1.79 60.20 -33.70
C LEU A 169 1.84 60.09 -32.17
N GLU A 170 1.51 61.17 -31.46
CA GLU A 170 1.44 61.19 -29.99
C GLU A 170 0.39 60.20 -29.48
N GLU A 171 -0.80 60.17 -30.08
CA GLU A 171 -1.87 59.23 -29.73
C GLU A 171 -1.41 57.77 -29.92
N LYS A 172 -0.75 57.47 -31.04
CA LYS A 172 -0.19 56.11 -31.28
C LYS A 172 0.93 55.74 -30.32
N ILE A 173 1.73 56.70 -29.86
CA ILE A 173 2.77 56.45 -28.85
C ILE A 173 2.12 56.07 -27.52
N GLU A 174 1.01 56.72 -27.16
CA GLU A 174 0.26 56.40 -25.94
C GLU A 174 -0.36 54.98 -26.02
N GLU A 175 -0.98 54.62 -27.14
CA GLU A 175 -1.47 53.25 -27.38
C GLU A 175 -0.35 52.20 -27.26
N VAL A 176 0.85 52.48 -27.78
CA VAL A 176 1.99 51.56 -27.70
C VAL A 176 2.49 51.40 -26.25
N GLU A 177 2.51 52.46 -25.46
CA GLU A 177 2.88 52.37 -24.04
C GLU A 177 1.84 51.58 -23.23
N GLU A 178 0.54 51.72 -23.52
CA GLU A 178 -0.50 50.89 -22.90
C GLU A 178 -0.28 49.40 -23.22
N VAL A 179 -0.09 49.05 -24.50
CA VAL A 179 0.17 47.66 -24.93
C VAL A 179 1.45 47.12 -24.27
N LYS A 180 2.49 47.94 -24.16
CA LYS A 180 3.73 47.55 -23.49
C LYS A 180 3.49 47.23 -22.01
N THR A 181 2.71 48.02 -21.28
CA THR A 181 2.37 47.72 -19.89
C THR A 181 1.61 46.40 -19.75
N GLU A 182 0.69 46.11 -20.67
CA GLU A 182 -0.04 44.83 -20.68
C GLU A 182 0.88 43.64 -20.97
N ILE A 183 1.82 43.78 -21.91
CA ILE A 183 2.83 42.75 -22.22
C ILE A 183 3.68 42.43 -20.98
N VAL A 184 4.14 43.45 -20.24
CA VAL A 184 4.92 43.26 -19.01
C VAL A 184 4.12 42.49 -17.97
N LEU A 185 2.87 42.88 -17.70
CA LEU A 185 2.00 42.19 -16.76
C LEU A 185 1.74 40.72 -17.15
N ASN A 186 1.59 40.44 -18.45
CA ASN A 186 1.40 39.08 -18.95
C ASN A 186 2.69 38.26 -18.86
N SER A 187 3.85 38.88 -19.05
CA SER A 187 5.16 38.24 -18.85
C SER A 187 5.34 37.80 -17.40
N ASP A 188 5.03 38.67 -16.43
CA ASP A 188 5.14 38.36 -15.00
C ASP A 188 4.21 37.20 -14.60
N LYS A 189 2.98 37.17 -15.15
CA LYS A 189 2.05 36.05 -14.95
C LYS A 189 2.61 34.75 -15.52
N LEU A 190 3.21 34.78 -16.71
CA LEU A 190 3.83 33.62 -17.34
C LEU A 190 4.99 33.08 -16.51
N GLU A 191 5.82 33.96 -15.94
CA GLU A 191 6.92 33.58 -15.06
C GLU A 191 6.39 32.85 -13.81
N SER A 192 5.36 33.39 -13.16
CA SER A 192 4.73 32.74 -12.00
C SER A 192 4.10 31.38 -12.35
N ILE A 193 3.44 31.26 -13.51
CA ILE A 193 2.91 29.98 -13.99
C ILE A 193 4.04 28.98 -14.21
N ASN A 194 5.15 29.41 -14.80
CA ASN A 194 6.30 28.55 -15.06
C ASN A 194 6.95 28.03 -13.77
N GLU A 195 7.11 28.89 -12.75
CA GLU A 195 7.60 28.46 -11.43
C GLU A 195 6.68 27.40 -10.79
N ASN A 196 5.37 27.58 -10.89
CA ASN A 196 4.40 26.62 -10.39
C ASN A 196 4.47 25.30 -11.17
N LEU A 197 4.65 25.34 -12.49
CA LEU A 197 4.83 24.17 -13.34
C LEU A 197 6.06 23.36 -12.94
N VAL A 198 7.19 24.03 -12.65
CA VAL A 198 8.42 23.37 -12.18
C VAL A 198 8.18 22.67 -10.83
N LYS A 199 7.48 23.32 -9.89
CA LYS A 199 7.13 22.71 -8.59
C LYS A 199 6.23 21.49 -8.74
N VAL A 200 5.21 21.58 -9.60
CA VAL A 200 4.30 20.47 -9.91
C VAL A 200 5.07 19.32 -10.54
N ASN A 201 5.96 19.59 -11.50
CA ASN A 201 6.77 18.56 -12.14
C ASN A 201 7.69 17.83 -11.15
N GLY A 202 8.37 18.57 -10.26
CA GLY A 202 9.20 17.95 -9.21
C GLY A 202 8.37 17.09 -8.23
N SER A 203 7.16 17.53 -7.90
CA SER A 203 6.24 16.76 -7.06
C SER A 203 5.74 15.49 -7.78
N ALA A 204 5.42 15.59 -9.08
CA ALA A 204 5.00 14.47 -9.90
C ALA A 204 6.11 13.41 -10.05
N GLU A 205 7.37 13.83 -10.24
CA GLU A 205 8.53 12.93 -10.25
C GLU A 205 8.70 12.19 -8.92
N THR A 206 8.52 12.90 -7.80
CA THR A 206 8.57 12.30 -6.45
C THR A 206 7.48 11.25 -6.27
N TYR A 207 6.22 11.59 -6.59
CA TYR A 207 5.11 10.64 -6.51
C TYR A 207 5.29 9.43 -7.45
N LEU A 208 5.86 9.64 -8.63
CA LEU A 208 6.14 8.54 -9.55
C LEU A 208 7.16 7.56 -8.96
N GLU A 209 8.16 8.04 -8.24
CA GLU A 209 9.13 7.19 -7.57
C GLU A 209 8.51 6.44 -6.38
N GLU A 210 7.72 7.12 -5.54
CA GLU A 210 6.95 6.48 -4.46
C GLU A 210 6.01 5.37 -4.98
N ILE A 211 5.34 5.62 -6.12
CA ILE A 211 4.48 4.62 -6.77
C ILE A 211 5.29 3.41 -7.24
N LYS A 212 6.50 3.60 -7.78
CA LYS A 212 7.36 2.48 -8.18
C LYS A 212 7.81 1.66 -6.98
N GLU A 213 8.20 2.31 -5.89
CA GLU A 213 8.57 1.63 -4.65
C GLU A 213 7.40 0.81 -4.09
N SER A 214 6.22 1.43 -3.99
CA SER A 214 5.00 0.75 -3.55
C SER A 214 4.62 -0.42 -4.46
N LEU A 215 4.75 -0.27 -5.79
CA LEU A 215 4.51 -1.36 -6.74
C LEU A 215 5.50 -2.52 -6.54
N SER A 216 6.76 -2.22 -6.24
CA SER A 216 7.78 -3.23 -5.93
C SER A 216 7.43 -4.00 -4.65
N GLU A 217 6.98 -3.28 -3.62
CA GLU A 217 6.52 -3.87 -2.37
C GLU A 217 5.29 -4.76 -2.57
N VAL A 218 4.29 -4.28 -3.32
CA VAL A 218 3.09 -5.06 -3.67
C VAL A 218 3.47 -6.35 -4.40
N LYS A 219 4.39 -6.31 -5.37
CA LYS A 219 4.87 -7.51 -6.07
C LYS A 219 5.58 -8.50 -5.14
N ASN A 220 6.33 -8.01 -4.15
CA ASN A 220 6.97 -8.87 -3.16
C ASN A 220 5.93 -9.50 -2.22
N ASN A 221 4.93 -8.72 -1.78
CA ASN A 221 3.83 -9.21 -0.96
C ASN A 221 2.98 -10.25 -1.71
N GLU A 222 2.72 -10.04 -3.00
CA GLU A 222 2.05 -11.01 -3.87
C GLU A 222 2.79 -12.37 -3.88
N LYS A 223 4.12 -12.35 -4.03
CA LYS A 223 4.95 -13.57 -3.98
C LYS A 223 4.86 -14.25 -2.61
N LEU A 224 4.88 -13.49 -1.51
CA LEU A 224 4.75 -14.03 -0.16
C LEU A 224 3.38 -14.67 0.07
N ILE A 225 2.30 -14.01 -0.38
CA ILE A 225 0.94 -14.53 -0.29
C ILE A 225 0.79 -15.81 -1.11
N SER A 226 1.33 -15.84 -2.33
CA SER A 226 1.31 -17.03 -3.18
C SER A 226 2.05 -18.21 -2.52
N ALA A 227 3.25 -17.98 -1.98
CA ALA A 227 4.00 -19.00 -1.24
C ALA A 227 3.26 -19.47 0.03
N PHE A 228 2.57 -18.56 0.72
CA PHE A 228 1.76 -18.89 1.88
C PHE A 228 0.53 -19.74 1.50
N ALA A 229 -0.17 -19.39 0.43
CA ALA A 229 -1.29 -20.15 -0.10
C ALA A 229 -0.87 -21.58 -0.50
N GLN A 230 0.28 -21.73 -1.15
CA GLN A 230 0.85 -23.06 -1.47
C GLN A 230 1.10 -23.89 -0.21
N LYS A 231 1.68 -23.29 0.84
CA LYS A 231 1.90 -23.98 2.13
C LYS A 231 0.59 -24.38 2.83
N ILE A 232 -0.47 -23.57 2.72
CA ILE A 232 -1.79 -23.94 3.23
C ILE A 232 -2.31 -25.16 2.48
N GLN A 233 -2.23 -25.16 1.15
CA GLN A 233 -2.68 -26.28 0.34
C GLN A 233 -1.91 -27.57 0.65
N GLU A 234 -0.58 -27.50 0.82
CA GLU A 234 0.23 -28.64 1.26
C GLU A 234 -0.20 -29.17 2.63
N ARG A 235 -0.51 -28.28 3.58
CA ARG A 235 -1.00 -28.67 4.91
C ARG A 235 -2.38 -29.29 4.89
N ASP A 236 -3.27 -28.76 4.06
CA ASP A 236 -4.63 -29.29 3.90
C ASP A 236 -4.61 -30.70 3.31
N ASN A 237 -3.77 -30.92 2.28
CA ASN A 237 -3.53 -32.25 1.73
C ASN A 237 -3.01 -33.23 2.80
N ARG A 238 -2.02 -32.83 3.60
CA ARG A 238 -1.49 -33.66 4.70
C ARG A 238 -2.53 -33.94 5.78
N LEU A 239 -3.43 -32.99 6.06
CA LEU A 239 -4.51 -33.19 7.01
C LEU A 239 -5.52 -34.23 6.48
N GLY A 240 -5.83 -34.19 5.18
CA GLY A 240 -6.64 -35.20 4.50
C GLY A 240 -6.02 -36.61 4.59
N GLU A 241 -4.71 -36.74 4.33
CA GLU A 241 -3.99 -38.01 4.49
C GLU A 241 -4.04 -38.54 5.93
N LEU A 242 -3.84 -37.67 6.92
CA LEU A 242 -3.92 -38.05 8.34
C LEU A 242 -5.34 -38.46 8.75
N GLN A 243 -6.36 -37.79 8.22
CA GLN A 243 -7.75 -38.16 8.47
C GLN A 243 -8.06 -39.54 7.91
N GLN A 244 -7.62 -39.83 6.68
CA GLN A 244 -7.77 -41.16 6.08
C GLN A 244 -7.05 -42.24 6.91
N LEU A 245 -5.79 -42.02 7.28
CA LEU A 245 -5.03 -42.95 8.11
C LEU A 245 -5.69 -43.19 9.49
N THR A 246 -6.28 -42.16 10.07
CA THR A 246 -7.01 -42.25 11.33
C THR A 246 -8.25 -43.12 11.20
N GLU A 247 -9.03 -42.96 10.13
CA GLU A 247 -10.21 -43.78 9.89
C GLU A 247 -9.84 -45.24 9.58
N GLU A 248 -8.79 -45.47 8.79
CA GLU A 248 -8.24 -46.82 8.54
C GLU A 248 -7.78 -47.50 9.85
N ASN A 249 -7.07 -46.78 10.72
CA ASN A 249 -6.64 -47.30 12.02
C ASN A 249 -7.82 -47.59 12.95
N LYS A 250 -8.86 -46.76 12.92
CA LYS A 250 -10.08 -46.97 13.69
C LYS A 250 -10.84 -48.21 13.22
N GLN A 251 -10.91 -48.45 11.91
CA GLN A 251 -11.46 -49.69 11.35
C GLN A 251 -10.67 -50.91 11.82
N LYS A 252 -9.33 -50.89 11.67
CA LYS A 252 -8.47 -51.97 12.19
C LYS A 252 -8.65 -52.23 13.68
N LEU A 253 -8.78 -51.17 14.49
CA LEU A 253 -9.00 -51.31 15.93
C LEU A 253 -10.35 -51.99 16.24
N ASN A 254 -11.39 -51.68 15.45
CA ASN A 254 -12.67 -52.36 15.56
C ASN A 254 -12.56 -53.84 15.16
N GLU A 255 -11.89 -54.15 14.05
CA GLU A 255 -11.63 -55.53 13.61
C GLU A 255 -10.90 -56.33 14.70
N TYR A 256 -9.81 -55.78 15.25
CA TYR A 256 -9.08 -56.40 16.37
C TYR A 256 -9.95 -56.60 17.61
N ASN A 257 -10.83 -55.65 17.94
CA ASN A 257 -11.73 -55.81 19.08
C ASN A 257 -12.75 -56.94 18.85
N VAL A 258 -13.29 -57.07 17.64
CA VAL A 258 -14.21 -58.16 17.27
C VAL A 258 -13.48 -59.50 17.33
N GLU A 259 -12.28 -59.60 16.78
CA GLU A 259 -11.46 -60.81 16.83
C GLU A 259 -11.11 -61.20 18.27
N ARG A 260 -10.72 -60.22 19.10
CA ARG A 260 -10.44 -60.44 20.52
C ARG A 260 -11.66 -60.98 21.27
N LEU A 261 -12.86 -60.44 21.02
CA LEU A 261 -14.09 -60.93 21.64
C LEU A 261 -14.39 -62.38 21.22
N LYS A 262 -14.18 -62.72 19.96
CA LYS A 262 -14.35 -64.09 19.45
C LYS A 262 -13.37 -65.07 20.11
N ILE A 263 -12.09 -64.69 20.22
CA ILE A 263 -11.07 -65.51 20.90
C ILE A 263 -11.42 -65.71 22.38
N LEU A 264 -11.94 -64.69 23.06
CA LEU A 264 -12.40 -64.81 24.45
C LEU A 264 -13.57 -65.80 24.59
N GLU A 265 -14.55 -65.73 23.70
CA GLU A 265 -15.67 -66.67 23.67
C GLU A 265 -15.20 -68.11 23.41
N GLU A 266 -14.28 -68.31 22.47
CA GLU A 266 -13.66 -69.61 22.20
C GLU A 266 -12.89 -70.14 23.42
N ALA A 267 -12.15 -69.28 24.12
CA ALA A 267 -11.42 -69.63 25.33
C ALA A 267 -12.37 -70.04 26.48
N ASP A 268 -13.46 -69.31 26.70
CA ASP A 268 -14.47 -69.64 27.71
C ASP A 268 -15.15 -70.98 27.43
N ASN A 269 -15.50 -71.25 26.17
CA ASN A 269 -16.06 -72.54 25.74
C ASN A 269 -15.08 -73.71 25.96
N LEU A 270 -13.79 -73.50 25.70
CA LEU A 270 -12.75 -74.49 25.98
C LEU A 270 -12.61 -74.77 27.48
N ILE A 271 -12.68 -73.74 28.33
CA ILE A 271 -12.62 -73.88 29.79
C ILE A 271 -13.81 -74.70 30.31
N GLU A 272 -15.04 -74.45 29.85
CA GLU A 272 -16.22 -75.24 30.22
C GLU A 272 -16.11 -76.70 29.76
N SER A 273 -15.63 -76.92 28.53
CA SER A 273 -15.41 -78.27 27.99
C SER A 273 -14.38 -79.05 28.82
N ALA A 274 -13.28 -78.41 29.20
CA ALA A 274 -12.25 -79.01 30.04
C ALA A 274 -12.75 -79.38 31.45
N LYS A 275 -13.54 -78.49 32.09
CA LYS A 275 -14.17 -78.78 33.39
C LYS A 275 -15.11 -79.98 33.32
N THR A 276 -15.91 -80.06 32.26
CA THR A 276 -16.84 -81.17 32.04
C THR A 276 -16.08 -82.48 31.88
N ALA A 277 -15.04 -82.51 31.04
CA ALA A 277 -14.20 -83.70 30.83
C ALA A 277 -13.53 -84.18 32.14
N LEU A 278 -13.06 -83.27 33.00
CA LEU A 278 -12.46 -83.60 34.28
C LEU A 278 -13.46 -84.32 35.20
N ASN A 279 -14.69 -83.81 35.33
CA ASN A 279 -15.73 -84.42 36.16
C ASN A 279 -16.07 -85.84 35.71
N TYR A 280 -16.19 -86.06 34.40
CA TYR A 280 -16.42 -87.39 33.83
C TYR A 280 -15.26 -88.35 34.15
N LYS A 281 -14.01 -87.93 33.96
CA LYS A 281 -12.83 -88.76 34.25
C LYS A 281 -12.70 -89.12 35.73
N THR A 282 -12.99 -88.18 36.64
CA THR A 282 -12.93 -88.45 38.08
C THR A 282 -13.96 -89.48 38.51
N ALA A 283 -15.20 -89.40 38.03
CA ALA A 283 -16.22 -90.38 38.38
C ALA A 283 -15.98 -91.77 37.76
N GLU A 284 -15.44 -91.82 36.54
CA GLU A 284 -14.96 -93.07 35.94
C GLU A 284 -13.89 -93.72 36.82
N GLY A 285 -12.93 -92.94 37.34
CA GLY A 285 -11.89 -93.41 38.26
C GLY A 285 -12.42 -93.93 39.59
N ILE A 286 -13.34 -93.21 40.24
CA ILE A 286 -13.96 -93.64 41.51
C ILE A 286 -14.74 -94.95 41.29
N SER A 287 -15.58 -95.02 40.26
CA SER A 287 -16.32 -96.24 39.89
C SER A 287 -15.37 -97.42 39.62
N ALA A 288 -14.28 -97.19 38.88
CA ALA A 288 -13.31 -98.23 38.54
C ALA A 288 -12.65 -98.81 39.80
N SER A 289 -12.32 -97.98 40.79
CA SER A 289 -11.75 -98.46 42.07
C SER A 289 -12.71 -99.34 42.87
N PHE A 290 -14.02 -99.02 42.90
CA PHE A 290 -15.03 -99.89 43.49
C PHE A 290 -15.24 -101.18 42.69
N GLN A 291 -15.15 -101.11 41.35
CA GLN A 291 -15.25 -102.29 40.50
C GLN A 291 -14.11 -103.28 40.79
N ILE A 292 -12.87 -102.79 40.95
CA ILE A 292 -11.72 -103.62 41.33
C ILE A 292 -11.98 -104.32 42.66
N GLN A 293 -12.37 -103.58 43.71
CA GLN A 293 -12.65 -104.16 45.03
C GLN A 293 -13.81 -105.17 45.01
N HIS A 294 -14.88 -104.88 44.24
CA HIS A 294 -15.98 -105.81 44.03
C HIS A 294 -15.49 -107.10 43.34
N THR A 295 -14.66 -107.01 42.30
CA THR A 295 -14.13 -108.18 41.61
C THR A 295 -13.19 -109.01 42.48
N ASP A 296 -12.36 -108.37 43.31
CA ASP A 296 -11.47 -109.06 44.24
C ASP A 296 -12.25 -109.75 45.36
N ALA A 297 -13.26 -109.10 45.94
CA ALA A 297 -14.14 -109.71 46.94
C ALA A 297 -14.96 -110.88 46.37
N LYS A 298 -15.37 -110.79 45.10
CA LYS A 298 -16.16 -111.82 44.40
C LYS A 298 -15.34 -113.03 43.95
N LYS A 299 -14.02 -113.05 44.13
CA LYS A 299 -13.16 -114.18 43.74
C LYS A 299 -13.72 -115.50 44.28
N TRP A 300 -14.21 -116.32 43.34
CA TRP A 300 -14.93 -117.57 43.59
C TRP A 300 -14.16 -118.56 44.48
N GLN A 301 -12.84 -118.49 44.47
CA GLN A 301 -11.95 -119.31 45.29
C GLN A 301 -12.14 -119.08 46.80
N TYR A 302 -12.34 -117.83 47.25
CA TYR A 302 -12.44 -117.53 48.69
C TYR A 302 -13.82 -117.88 49.27
N SER A 303 -14.89 -117.67 48.51
CA SER A 303 -16.24 -118.08 48.96
C SER A 303 -16.40 -119.60 48.98
N ARG A 304 -15.79 -120.33 48.02
CA ARG A 304 -15.83 -121.80 48.02
C ARG A 304 -15.04 -122.43 49.14
N THR A 305 -13.86 -121.90 49.51
CA THR A 305 -13.04 -122.48 50.59
C THR A 305 -13.77 -122.50 51.93
N TRP A 306 -14.56 -121.45 52.24
CA TRP A 306 -15.35 -121.41 53.47
C TRP A 306 -16.54 -122.39 53.45
N ILE A 307 -17.24 -122.52 52.33
CA ILE A 307 -18.34 -123.49 52.17
C ILE A 307 -17.81 -124.93 52.25
N ILE A 308 -16.70 -125.22 51.56
CA ILE A 308 -16.06 -126.55 51.57
C ILE A 308 -15.56 -126.87 52.98
N GLY A 309 -14.94 -125.90 53.67
CA GLY A 309 -14.49 -126.06 55.06
C GLY A 309 -15.65 -126.38 56.01
N ALA A 310 -16.75 -125.64 55.94
CA ALA A 310 -17.94 -125.90 56.76
C ALA A 310 -18.52 -127.31 56.50
N SER A 311 -18.62 -127.71 55.24
CA SER A 311 -19.13 -129.02 54.83
C SER A 311 -18.22 -130.16 55.33
N LEU A 312 -16.91 -129.99 55.24
CA LEU A 312 -15.93 -130.96 55.75
C LEU A 312 -16.04 -131.14 57.26
N PHE A 313 -16.17 -130.06 58.04
CA PHE A 313 -16.31 -130.15 59.49
C PHE A 313 -17.62 -130.83 59.92
N ILE A 314 -18.72 -130.61 59.19
CA ILE A 314 -19.98 -131.32 59.42
C ILE A 314 -19.80 -132.82 59.16
N LEU A 315 -19.12 -133.20 58.07
CA LEU A 315 -18.82 -134.60 57.77
C LEU A 315 -17.93 -135.25 58.84
N VAL A 316 -16.93 -134.52 59.36
CA VAL A 316 -16.09 -135.00 60.47
C VAL A 316 -16.92 -135.20 61.74
N ALA A 317 -17.84 -134.28 62.06
CA ALA A 317 -18.73 -134.43 63.21
C ALA A 317 -19.62 -135.68 63.10
N ILE A 318 -20.18 -135.92 61.92
CA ILE A 318 -21.00 -137.11 61.64
C ILE A 318 -20.14 -138.38 61.74
N GLY A 319 -18.94 -138.39 61.14
CA GLY A 319 -18.03 -139.52 61.18
C GLY A 319 -17.59 -139.88 62.61
N LEU A 320 -17.29 -138.88 63.44
CA LEU A 320 -17.00 -139.09 64.86
C LEU A 320 -18.21 -139.66 65.61
N GLY A 321 -19.43 -139.19 65.29
CA GLY A 321 -20.66 -139.73 65.85
C GLY A 321 -20.85 -141.23 65.55
N VAL A 322 -20.66 -141.63 64.28
CA VAL A 322 -20.76 -143.03 63.85
C VAL A 322 -19.68 -143.90 64.51
N TRP A 323 -18.45 -143.40 64.58
CA TRP A 323 -17.33 -144.09 65.23
C TRP A 323 -17.60 -144.40 66.71
N ILE A 324 -18.29 -143.50 67.41
CA ILE A 324 -18.66 -143.69 68.81
C ILE A 324 -19.67 -144.82 68.99
N THR A 325 -20.60 -145.00 68.05
CA THR A 325 -21.71 -145.96 68.18
C THR A 325 -21.36 -147.42 67.87
N LEU A 326 -20.29 -147.70 67.13
CA LEU A 326 -19.96 -149.05 66.63
C LEU A 326 -18.98 -149.83 67.52
N ASP A 327 -18.32 -149.18 68.47
CA ASP A 327 -17.20 -149.77 69.22
C ASP A 327 -17.65 -150.32 70.59
N THR A 328 -17.86 -151.63 70.69
CA THR A 328 -18.27 -152.34 71.92
C THR A 328 -17.09 -152.61 72.85
N THR A 329 -16.43 -151.56 73.32
CA THR A 329 -15.43 -151.64 74.40
C THR A 329 -16.03 -151.11 75.71
N ASN A 330 -16.28 -152.00 76.66
CA ASN A 330 -16.93 -151.74 77.97
C ASN A 330 -16.04 -150.96 78.97
N LYS A 331 -15.49 -149.81 78.57
CA LYS A 331 -14.82 -148.86 79.47
C LYS A 331 -15.49 -147.49 79.37
N LEU A 332 -16.37 -147.22 80.35
CA LEU A 332 -17.26 -146.04 80.42
C LEU A 332 -16.51 -144.69 80.29
N HIS A 333 -15.29 -144.59 80.84
CA HIS A 333 -14.43 -143.41 80.68
C HIS A 333 -14.14 -143.07 79.20
N LEU A 334 -13.87 -144.08 78.36
CA LEU A 334 -13.47 -143.83 76.97
C LEU A 334 -14.65 -143.30 76.12
N ILE A 335 -15.88 -143.68 76.44
CA ILE A 335 -17.08 -143.22 75.73
C ILE A 335 -17.34 -141.73 76.01
N ILE A 336 -17.24 -141.30 77.27
CA ILE A 336 -17.42 -139.90 77.68
C ILE A 336 -16.38 -138.99 77.02
N GLY A 337 -15.12 -139.43 76.97
CA GLY A 337 -14.04 -138.69 76.29
C GLY A 337 -14.28 -138.50 74.79
N ARG A 338 -14.97 -139.44 74.14
CA ARG A 338 -15.29 -139.34 72.70
C ARG A 338 -16.48 -138.42 72.43
N ILE A 339 -17.52 -138.42 73.26
CA ILE A 339 -18.68 -137.51 73.10
C ILE A 339 -18.27 -136.04 73.24
N ALA A 340 -17.30 -135.74 74.11
CA ALA A 340 -16.77 -134.39 74.30
C ALA A 340 -16.03 -133.82 73.07
N LEU A 341 -15.70 -134.63 72.06
CA LEU A 341 -15.00 -134.19 70.84
C LEU A 341 -15.93 -133.67 69.72
N ILE A 342 -17.24 -133.99 69.75
CA ILE A 342 -18.22 -133.56 68.73
C ILE A 342 -18.46 -132.03 68.69
N PRO A 343 -18.47 -131.29 69.82
CA PRO A 343 -18.59 -129.83 69.85
C PRO A 343 -17.61 -129.05 68.97
N LEU A 344 -16.35 -129.48 68.91
CA LEU A 344 -15.26 -128.76 68.23
C LEU A 344 -15.52 -128.54 66.73
N PRO A 345 -15.86 -129.57 65.92
CA PRO A 345 -16.17 -129.39 64.51
C PRO A 345 -17.43 -128.53 64.27
N ILE A 346 -18.42 -128.53 65.18
CA ILE A 346 -19.62 -127.69 65.03
C ILE A 346 -19.26 -126.20 65.16
N ILE A 347 -18.43 -125.84 66.14
CA ILE A 347 -17.96 -124.45 66.31
C ILE A 347 -17.14 -124.01 65.08
N ALA A 348 -16.29 -124.89 64.56
CA ALA A 348 -15.52 -124.61 63.34
C ALA A 348 -16.44 -124.39 62.11
N ALA A 349 -17.50 -125.19 61.96
CA ALA A 349 -18.48 -125.00 60.89
C ALA A 349 -19.23 -123.66 61.01
N ILE A 350 -19.64 -123.27 62.22
CA ILE A 350 -20.29 -121.97 62.47
C ILE A 350 -19.35 -120.81 62.16
N PHE A 351 -18.08 -120.91 62.53
CA PHE A 351 -17.08 -119.89 62.20
C PHE A 351 -16.94 -119.71 60.69
N CYS A 352 -16.84 -120.81 59.93
CA CYS A 352 -16.79 -120.78 58.47
C CYS A 352 -18.05 -120.15 57.86
N ALA A 353 -19.24 -120.46 58.39
CA ALA A 353 -20.49 -119.85 57.93
C ALA A 353 -20.53 -118.33 58.18
N ASN A 354 -20.09 -117.88 59.37
CA ASN A 354 -20.02 -116.45 59.69
C ASN A 354 -19.03 -115.69 58.81
N GLN A 355 -17.91 -116.29 58.44
CA GLN A 355 -16.95 -115.66 57.51
C GLN A 355 -17.52 -115.57 56.09
N TYR A 356 -18.26 -116.58 55.65
CA TYR A 356 -18.95 -116.54 54.36
C TYR A 356 -19.98 -115.40 54.29
N VAL A 357 -20.80 -115.23 55.34
CA VAL A 357 -21.78 -114.13 55.41
C VAL A 357 -21.09 -112.76 55.38
N LYS A 358 -19.97 -112.60 56.10
CA LYS A 358 -19.16 -111.36 56.03
C LYS A 358 -18.66 -111.07 54.62
N GLN A 359 -18.14 -112.06 53.90
CA GLN A 359 -17.69 -111.89 52.52
C GLN A 359 -18.84 -111.52 51.58
N LYS A 360 -20.01 -112.15 51.73
CA LYS A 360 -21.18 -111.82 50.90
C LYS A 360 -21.64 -110.37 51.12
N ASN A 361 -21.70 -109.92 52.37
CA ASN A 361 -22.08 -108.54 52.69
C ASN A 361 -21.10 -107.52 52.11
N LEU A 362 -19.79 -107.82 52.14
CA LEU A 362 -18.77 -106.98 51.50
C LEU A 362 -18.98 -106.86 49.99
N ILE A 363 -19.25 -107.99 49.31
CA ILE A 363 -19.51 -107.99 47.85
C ILE A 363 -20.72 -107.12 47.52
N GLU A 364 -21.82 -107.26 48.26
CA GLU A 364 -23.04 -106.47 48.04
C GLU A 364 -22.80 -104.97 48.29
N ASP A 365 -21.98 -104.62 49.28
CA ASP A 365 -21.65 -103.22 49.58
C ASP A 365 -20.80 -102.58 48.48
N TYR A 366 -19.75 -103.26 48.00
CA TYR A 366 -18.94 -102.76 46.89
C TYR A 366 -19.73 -102.65 45.57
N ALA A 367 -20.66 -103.59 45.32
CA ALA A 367 -21.55 -103.51 44.16
C ALA A 367 -22.45 -102.26 44.23
N TYR A 368 -23.03 -102.00 45.40
CA TYR A 368 -23.86 -100.82 45.64
C TYR A 368 -23.08 -99.52 45.47
N LYS A 369 -21.87 -99.41 46.05
CA LYS A 369 -20.99 -98.23 45.93
C LYS A 369 -20.51 -97.99 44.50
N MET A 370 -20.22 -99.06 43.74
CA MET A 370 -19.87 -98.95 42.33
C MET A 370 -21.03 -98.34 41.51
N VAL A 371 -22.25 -98.81 41.71
CA VAL A 371 -23.43 -98.30 41.00
C VAL A 371 -23.70 -96.85 41.38
N LEU A 372 -23.64 -96.51 42.67
CA LEU A 372 -23.73 -95.13 43.16
C LEU A 372 -22.70 -94.22 42.48
N ALA A 373 -21.42 -94.60 42.50
CA ALA A 373 -20.34 -93.82 41.88
C ALA A 373 -20.54 -93.58 40.37
N LYS A 374 -21.02 -94.59 39.62
CA LYS A 374 -21.38 -94.42 38.20
C LYS A 374 -22.55 -93.46 38.01
N SER A 375 -23.53 -93.49 38.91
CA SER A 375 -24.75 -92.67 38.81
C SER A 375 -24.56 -91.21 39.22
N ILE A 376 -23.57 -90.90 40.09
CA ILE A 376 -23.30 -89.52 40.56
C ILE A 376 -23.13 -88.54 39.38
N VAL A 377 -22.47 -88.95 38.29
CA VAL A 377 -22.29 -88.04 37.14
C VAL A 377 -23.55 -87.86 36.32
N GLY A 378 -24.28 -88.95 36.04
CA GLY A 378 -25.54 -88.86 35.30
C GLY A 378 -26.59 -87.98 36.00
N PHE A 379 -26.72 -88.13 37.32
CA PHE A 379 -27.65 -87.32 38.11
C PHE A 379 -27.13 -85.90 38.38
N SER A 380 -25.83 -85.70 38.58
CA SER A 380 -25.27 -84.34 38.76
C SER A 380 -25.45 -83.47 37.51
N GLU A 381 -25.41 -84.05 36.31
CA GLU A 381 -25.72 -83.32 35.07
C GLU A 381 -27.21 -82.96 34.94
N GLN A 382 -28.12 -83.87 35.30
CA GLN A 382 -29.56 -83.58 35.26
C GLN A 382 -29.92 -82.47 36.27
N LEU A 383 -29.41 -82.57 37.50
CA LEU A 383 -29.64 -81.58 38.55
C LEU A 383 -28.98 -80.21 38.27
N LYS A 384 -27.93 -80.15 37.42
CA LYS A 384 -27.30 -78.89 37.00
C LYS A 384 -28.03 -78.22 35.82
N LYS A 385 -28.73 -79.00 34.99
CA LYS A 385 -29.49 -78.48 33.82
C LYS A 385 -30.85 -77.89 34.20
N ASP A 386 -31.49 -78.39 35.25
CA ASP A 386 -32.72 -77.80 35.79
C ASP A 386 -32.42 -76.58 36.69
N ALA A 387 -32.03 -75.47 36.05
CA ALA A 387 -31.60 -74.23 36.70
C ALA A 387 -32.70 -73.45 37.47
N SER A 388 -33.86 -74.06 37.72
CA SER A 388 -35.02 -73.44 38.40
C SER A 388 -35.36 -74.04 39.78
N VAL A 389 -34.67 -75.10 40.22
CA VAL A 389 -34.88 -75.71 41.54
C VAL A 389 -33.62 -75.59 42.39
N ASP A 390 -33.83 -75.24 43.65
CA ASP A 390 -32.89 -74.87 44.70
C ASP A 390 -31.53 -75.59 44.63
N LYS A 391 -30.41 -74.83 44.61
CA LYS A 391 -29.03 -75.38 44.72
C LYS A 391 -28.87 -76.32 45.92
N GLY A 392 -29.77 -76.21 46.91
CA GLY A 392 -29.92 -77.14 48.02
C GLY A 392 -30.10 -78.60 47.59
N GLU A 393 -30.87 -78.91 46.54
CA GLU A 393 -31.12 -80.31 46.12
C GLU A 393 -29.89 -80.98 45.51
N TYR A 394 -29.15 -80.25 44.65
CA TYR A 394 -27.87 -80.71 44.10
C TYR A 394 -26.85 -80.98 45.21
N ILE A 395 -26.71 -80.03 46.15
CA ILE A 395 -25.78 -80.15 47.28
C ILE A 395 -26.23 -81.29 48.22
N HIS A 396 -27.53 -81.43 48.46
CA HIS A 396 -28.10 -82.50 49.28
C HIS A 396 -27.85 -83.86 48.64
N TYR A 397 -28.12 -84.04 47.34
CA TYR A 397 -27.83 -85.27 46.61
C TYR A 397 -26.35 -85.63 46.69
N MET A 398 -25.46 -84.67 46.40
CA MET A 398 -24.02 -84.91 46.43
C MET A 398 -23.54 -85.27 47.84
N LYS A 399 -24.07 -84.60 48.87
CA LYS A 399 -23.75 -84.88 50.29
C LYS A 399 -24.21 -86.27 50.69
N VAL A 400 -25.45 -86.65 50.34
CA VAL A 400 -26.00 -87.98 50.65
C VAL A 400 -25.24 -89.08 49.91
N ALA A 401 -24.94 -88.89 48.62
CA ALA A 401 -24.18 -89.86 47.83
C ALA A 401 -22.75 -90.04 48.37
N LEU A 402 -22.07 -88.95 48.74
CA LEU A 402 -20.76 -89.01 49.38
C LEU A 402 -20.83 -89.68 50.77
N GLU A 403 -21.80 -89.31 51.60
CA GLU A 403 -21.99 -89.91 52.92
C GLU A 403 -22.23 -91.42 52.82
N GLU A 404 -23.00 -91.87 51.82
CA GLU A 404 -23.27 -93.29 51.57
C GLU A 404 -22.02 -94.05 51.09
N ILE A 405 -21.19 -93.43 50.25
CA ILE A 405 -19.90 -94.01 49.81
C ILE A 405 -18.93 -94.19 51.00
N HIS A 406 -18.95 -93.28 51.98
CA HIS A 406 -18.02 -93.31 53.12
C HIS A 406 -18.47 -94.22 54.28
N LYS A 407 -19.65 -94.84 54.21
CA LYS A 407 -20.13 -95.76 55.27
C LYS A 407 -19.36 -97.09 55.31
N ASP A 408 -19.19 -97.64 56.51
CA ASP A 408 -18.47 -98.90 56.77
C ASP A 408 -19.13 -100.10 56.04
N PRO A 409 -18.36 -100.87 55.22
CA PRO A 409 -18.85 -102.05 54.50
C PRO A 409 -19.43 -103.18 55.37
N LEU A 410 -19.06 -103.26 56.66
CA LEU A 410 -19.44 -104.36 57.56
C LEU A 410 -20.59 -103.99 58.53
N ARG A 411 -21.33 -102.91 58.24
CA ARG A 411 -22.48 -102.50 59.07
C ARG A 411 -23.58 -103.57 59.07
N LYS A 412 -24.21 -103.81 60.23
CA LYS A 412 -25.52 -104.48 60.29
C LYS A 412 -26.52 -103.62 59.51
N ARG A 413 -26.92 -104.09 58.31
CA ARG A 413 -28.06 -103.51 57.62
C ARG A 413 -29.30 -103.95 58.38
N ASP A 414 -30.04 -102.99 58.94
CA ASP A 414 -31.34 -103.22 59.58
C ASP A 414 -32.35 -103.68 58.53
N GLN A 415 -32.20 -104.90 58.03
CA GLN A 415 -33.23 -105.58 57.28
C GLN A 415 -34.21 -106.16 58.29
N LYS A 416 -35.25 -105.38 58.57
CA LYS A 416 -36.52 -105.89 59.11
C LYS A 416 -37.09 -106.91 58.11
N SER A 417 -36.79 -108.19 58.28
CA SER A 417 -37.73 -109.30 58.00
C SER A 417 -37.09 -110.67 58.26
N VAL A 418 -37.82 -111.45 59.06
CA VAL A 418 -37.68 -112.88 59.35
C VAL A 418 -36.46 -113.28 60.18
N GLU A 419 -36.65 -113.05 61.48
CA GLU A 419 -36.26 -113.95 62.58
C GLU A 419 -36.25 -115.43 62.13
N ASN A 420 -35.09 -115.93 61.71
CA ASN A 420 -34.77 -117.34 61.85
C ASN A 420 -33.66 -117.41 62.89
N LYS A 421 -34.09 -117.70 64.12
CA LYS A 421 -33.25 -118.07 65.26
C LYS A 421 -32.27 -119.17 64.84
N ILE A 422 -31.08 -118.76 64.46
CA ILE A 422 -29.89 -119.47 64.91
C ILE A 422 -29.40 -118.59 66.04
N GLU A 423 -30.07 -118.70 67.19
CA GLU A 423 -29.51 -118.24 68.45
C GLU A 423 -28.07 -118.73 68.49
N ASN A 424 -27.16 -117.79 68.75
CA ASN A 424 -25.76 -118.02 69.04
C ASN A 424 -25.69 -119.22 69.99
N PHE A 425 -25.47 -120.42 69.43
CA PHE A 425 -25.31 -121.64 70.19
C PHE A 425 -24.02 -121.41 70.96
N SER A 426 -24.18 -120.96 72.20
CA SER A 426 -23.10 -120.32 72.91
C SER A 426 -22.06 -121.39 73.12
N ILE A 427 -20.83 -121.14 72.68
CA ILE A 427 -19.69 -122.02 72.97
C ILE A 427 -19.67 -122.34 74.47
N LYS A 428 -20.15 -121.42 75.33
CA LYS A 428 -20.36 -121.64 76.77
C LYS A 428 -21.35 -122.75 77.10
N GLU A 429 -22.48 -122.86 76.41
CA GLU A 429 -23.49 -123.90 76.68
C GLU A 429 -22.99 -125.28 76.26
N ILE A 430 -22.23 -125.36 75.15
CA ILE A 430 -21.59 -126.61 74.76
C ILE A 430 -20.40 -126.95 75.69
N LEU A 431 -19.66 -125.94 76.16
CA LEU A 431 -18.63 -126.12 77.19
C LEU A 431 -19.25 -126.64 78.49
N GLU A 432 -20.37 -126.09 78.95
CA GLU A 432 -21.07 -126.53 80.17
C GLU A 432 -21.56 -127.97 80.05
N VAL A 433 -22.05 -128.38 78.88
CA VAL A 433 -22.46 -129.78 78.64
C VAL A 433 -21.24 -130.71 78.64
N ALA A 434 -20.12 -130.31 78.02
CA ALA A 434 -18.88 -131.06 78.06
C ALA A 434 -18.30 -131.16 79.49
N GLU A 435 -18.35 -130.08 80.25
CA GLU A 435 -17.85 -130.01 81.63
C GLU A 435 -18.70 -130.83 82.60
N ARG A 436 -20.03 -130.86 82.42
CA ARG A 436 -20.94 -131.76 83.16
C ARG A 436 -20.69 -133.23 82.87
N MET A 437 -20.40 -133.60 81.62
CA MET A 437 -20.08 -135.00 81.28
C MET A 437 -18.73 -135.45 81.86
N VAL A 438 -17.73 -134.57 81.94
CA VAL A 438 -16.44 -134.88 82.59
C VAL A 438 -16.58 -135.08 84.10
N LYS A 439 -17.47 -134.35 84.80
CA LYS A 439 -17.71 -134.53 86.24
C LYS A 439 -18.43 -135.85 86.58
N ILE A 440 -19.28 -136.37 85.71
CA ILE A 440 -19.99 -137.65 85.93
C ILE A 440 -19.04 -138.85 85.78
N GLY A 441 -17.97 -138.73 84.98
CA GLY A 441 -16.97 -139.79 84.80
C GLY A 441 -15.92 -139.96 85.91
N LYS A 442 -16.04 -139.24 87.04
CA LYS A 442 -15.10 -139.28 88.18
C LYS A 442 -15.69 -139.90 89.47
N SER A 443 -16.86 -140.55 89.41
CA SER A 443 -17.43 -141.33 90.52
C SER A 443 -17.55 -142.81 90.21
#